data_AF-A0A3B8NHQ6-F1
#
_entry.id   AF-A0A3B8NHQ6-F1
#
_cell.length_a   1.000
_cell.length_b   1.000
_cell.length_c   1.000
_cell.angle_alpha   90.00
_cell.angle_beta   90.00
_cell.angle_gamma   90.00
#
_symmetry.space_group_name_H-M   'P 1'
#
loop_
_entity.id
_entity.type
_entity.pdbx_description
1 polymer ?
#
loop_
_entity_poly.entity_id
_entity_poly.type
_entity_poly.pdbx_seq_one_letter_code
_entity_poly.pdbx_strand_id
1 'polypeptide(L)'
;MKRALIVCAVLVNIFSHGFAEEKSSYPIASPLANFKWRIYNPLSVSTRHAIITQFIANSSLVVIPEKIHKIPVKKIERSAFFRCSAMTQIIFPDTVNHIGSSAFNRCSQLSKIIIPKEVSIIRASTFFRCVNLNSVQLSENVYSIREYAFSHCHNLKEITIPSKVTSIENNAFSECRTLERVVFLGNAPKENPEVFQGSEPIIYRSEKSKGWKETWCGRPVKIINGSSS
;
A
#
# COMPACT_ATOMS: atom_id res chain seq x y z
N MET A 1 19.99 -10.63 19.12
CA MET A 1 19.86 -9.23 19.56
C MET A 1 20.62 -8.33 18.62
N LYS A 2 20.07 -7.16 18.30
CA LYS A 2 20.53 -6.13 17.32
C LYS A 2 20.15 -6.38 15.85
N ARG A 3 19.04 -5.76 15.45
CA ARG A 3 18.84 -4.96 14.22
C ARG A 3 17.44 -4.36 14.26
N ALA A 4 17.31 -3.31 15.08
CA ALA A 4 16.18 -2.37 15.08
C ALA A 4 16.79 -0.96 15.16
N LEU A 5 17.40 -0.55 14.05
CA LEU A 5 17.71 0.84 13.76
C LEU A 5 17.20 1.08 12.33
N ILE A 6 16.72 2.30 12.10
CA ILE A 6 16.06 2.80 10.87
C ILE A 6 14.52 2.64 10.89
N VAL A 7 13.82 3.30 11.83
CA VAL A 7 12.64 4.17 11.56
C VAL A 7 12.41 5.21 12.70
N CYS A 8 13.45 5.73 13.37
CA CYS A 8 13.27 6.68 14.50
C CYS A 8 13.86 8.09 14.29
N ALA A 9 14.10 8.54 13.06
CA ALA A 9 14.85 9.78 12.80
C ALA A 9 14.06 10.91 12.10
N VAL A 10 12.76 11.07 12.35
CA VAL A 10 12.02 12.26 11.85
C VAL A 10 11.25 13.02 12.94
N LEU A 11 11.46 12.74 14.23
CA LEU A 11 10.75 13.47 15.31
C LEU A 11 11.64 14.02 16.43
N VAL A 12 12.91 14.32 16.19
CA VAL A 12 13.69 15.10 17.16
C VAL A 12 14.57 16.10 16.42
N ASN A 13 14.06 17.32 16.27
CA ASN A 13 14.86 18.55 16.28
C ASN A 13 13.95 19.77 16.18
N ILE A 14 13.32 20.18 17.28
CA ILE A 14 13.24 21.59 17.68
C ILE A 14 13.18 21.66 19.24
N PHE A 15 14.09 22.45 19.82
CA PHE A 15 14.22 22.90 21.23
C PHE A 15 14.60 21.89 22.34
N SER A 16 15.91 21.73 22.53
CA SER A 16 16.51 21.70 23.86
C SER A 16 16.85 23.14 24.27
N HIS A 17 16.14 23.70 25.24
CA HIS A 17 16.58 24.71 26.23
C HIS A 17 15.42 24.85 27.23
N GLY A 18 15.68 24.56 28.51
CA GLY A 18 14.64 24.49 29.52
C GLY A 18 14.03 25.85 29.84
N PHE A 19 12.71 25.90 29.97
CA PHE A 19 11.97 26.82 30.83
C PHE A 19 10.54 26.26 31.02
N ALA A 20 10.08 26.35 32.27
CA ALA A 20 8.71 26.34 32.81
C ALA A 20 7.56 25.60 32.08
N GLU A 21 6.83 24.83 32.89
CA GLU A 21 5.44 24.43 32.62
C GLU A 21 4.59 25.61 32.14
N GLU A 22 4.07 25.53 30.92
CA GLU A 22 2.87 26.26 30.55
C GLU A 22 1.85 25.27 29.96
N LYS A 23 0.81 25.00 30.76
CA LYS A 23 -0.38 24.27 30.35
C LYS A 23 -1.08 25.05 29.24
N SER A 24 -0.76 24.71 27.99
CA SER A 24 -1.56 25.11 26.84
C SER A 24 -2.64 24.07 26.60
N SER A 25 -3.86 24.44 26.98
CA SER A 25 -5.10 23.68 26.89
C SER A 25 -5.59 23.58 25.44
N TYR A 26 -5.23 22.50 24.77
CA TYR A 26 -6.02 21.96 23.67
C TYR A 26 -6.14 20.45 23.86
N PRO A 27 -7.34 19.85 23.88
CA PRO A 27 -7.44 18.41 23.87
C PRO A 27 -6.88 17.92 22.53
N ILE A 28 -5.67 17.35 22.53
CA ILE A 28 -5.20 16.55 21.39
C ILE A 28 -6.21 15.41 21.30
N ALA A 29 -7.19 15.55 20.39
CA ALA A 29 -8.19 14.52 20.17
C ALA A 29 -7.43 13.20 19.98
N SER A 30 -7.79 12.19 20.78
CA SER A 30 -7.05 10.92 20.77
C SER A 30 -6.91 10.43 19.33
N PRO A 31 -5.78 9.84 18.91
CA PRO A 31 -5.64 9.32 17.55
C PRO A 31 -6.78 8.38 17.12
N LEU A 32 -7.46 7.74 18.09
CA LEU A 32 -8.66 6.93 17.88
C LEU A 32 -9.89 7.73 17.42
N ALA A 33 -10.01 9.00 17.80
CA ALA A 33 -11.13 9.86 17.40
C ALA A 33 -11.18 10.10 15.88
N ASN A 34 -10.05 9.90 15.18
CA ASN A 34 -9.99 10.02 13.73
C ASN A 34 -10.55 8.79 12.99
N PHE A 35 -10.89 7.71 13.71
CA PHE A 35 -11.31 6.45 13.12
C PHE A 35 -12.63 5.96 13.72
N LYS A 36 -13.49 5.41 12.86
CA LYS A 36 -14.46 4.40 13.27
C LYS A 36 -13.80 3.03 13.22
N TRP A 37 -14.12 2.20 14.20
CA TRP A 37 -13.53 0.89 14.37
C TRP A 37 -14.48 -0.05 15.10
N ARG A 38 -14.18 -1.35 15.04
CA ARG A 38 -14.87 -2.38 15.83
C ARG A 38 -13.90 -3.46 16.25
N ILE A 39 -14.25 -4.19 17.31
CA ILE A 39 -13.54 -5.40 17.72
C ILE A 39 -14.24 -6.61 17.11
N TYR A 40 -13.49 -7.42 16.38
CA TYR A 40 -13.94 -8.74 15.99
C TYR A 40 -13.60 -9.73 17.10
N ASN A 41 -14.65 -10.37 17.63
CA ASN A 41 -14.56 -11.38 18.67
C ASN A 41 -15.06 -12.73 18.12
N PRO A 42 -14.17 -13.58 17.60
CA PRO A 42 -14.56 -14.89 17.07
C PRO A 42 -14.94 -15.85 18.20
N LEU A 43 -15.96 -16.67 17.94
CA LEU A 43 -16.46 -17.69 18.89
C LEU A 43 -15.51 -18.90 19.02
N SER A 44 -14.48 -19.02 18.17
CA SER A 44 -13.50 -20.11 18.19
C SER A 44 -12.06 -19.60 17.99
N VAL A 45 -11.16 -20.08 18.86
CA VAL A 45 -9.66 -20.12 18.91
C VAL A 45 -8.81 -18.97 18.36
N SER A 46 -9.38 -17.98 17.68
CA SER A 46 -8.65 -16.85 17.10
C SER A 46 -8.66 -15.68 18.07
N THR A 47 -7.51 -15.03 18.21
CA THR A 47 -7.37 -13.86 19.10
C THR A 47 -8.26 -12.72 18.59
N ARG A 48 -8.95 -12.04 19.50
CA ARG A 48 -9.64 -10.76 19.20
C ARG A 48 -8.73 -9.83 18.40
N HIS A 49 -9.30 -9.13 17.43
CA HIS A 49 -8.58 -8.10 16.68
C HIS A 49 -9.46 -6.89 16.39
N ALA A 50 -8.83 -5.73 16.30
CA ALA A 50 -9.48 -4.49 15.92
C ALA A 50 -9.48 -4.35 14.39
N ILE A 51 -10.55 -3.73 13.90
CA ILE A 51 -10.79 -3.46 12.48
C ILE A 51 -11.09 -1.97 12.33
N ILE A 52 -10.33 -1.28 11.49
CA ILE A 52 -10.62 0.11 11.09
C ILE A 52 -11.68 0.07 10.01
N THR A 53 -12.83 0.68 10.28
CA THR A 53 -14.00 0.66 9.38
C THR A 53 -14.13 1.95 8.57
N GLN A 54 -13.68 3.07 9.13
CA GLN A 54 -13.70 4.36 8.44
C GLN A 54 -12.66 5.31 9.04
N PHE A 55 -11.99 6.10 8.21
CA PHE A 55 -11.28 7.30 8.63
C PHE A 55 -12.19 8.51 8.44
N ILE A 56 -12.35 9.30 9.49
CA ILE A 56 -13.33 10.41 9.55
C ILE A 56 -12.68 11.78 9.69
N ALA A 57 -11.37 11.85 9.88
CA ALA A 57 -10.65 13.10 9.95
C ALA A 57 -10.19 13.60 8.57
N ASN A 58 -9.76 14.86 8.53
CA ASN A 58 -9.17 15.49 7.36
C ASN A 58 -7.69 15.78 7.64
N SER A 59 -6.83 14.77 7.48
CA SER A 59 -5.39 14.87 7.78
C SER A 59 -4.55 14.45 6.58
N SER A 60 -3.41 15.12 6.39
CA SER A 60 -2.40 14.75 5.39
C SER A 60 -1.60 13.50 5.78
N LEU A 61 -1.29 13.37 7.08
CA LEU A 61 -0.63 12.19 7.64
C LEU A 61 -1.63 11.37 8.45
N VAL A 62 -1.73 10.09 8.11
CA VAL A 62 -2.53 9.11 8.85
C VAL A 62 -1.61 8.07 9.47
N VAL A 63 -1.72 7.90 10.79
CA VAL A 63 -1.04 6.83 11.52
C VAL A 63 -2.08 5.85 12.04
N ILE A 64 -2.07 4.63 11.52
CA ILE A 64 -2.96 3.57 12.01
C ILE A 64 -2.44 3.10 13.37
N PRO A 65 -3.28 3.08 14.42
CA PRO A 65 -2.83 2.65 15.74
C PRO A 65 -2.47 1.16 15.73
N GLU A 66 -1.39 0.77 16.42
CA GLU A 66 -1.02 -0.65 16.57
C GLU A 66 -2.12 -1.44 17.31
N LYS A 67 -2.77 -0.80 18.29
CA LYS A 67 -3.78 -1.40 19.15
C LYS A 67 -4.92 -0.42 19.42
N ILE A 68 -6.13 -0.95 19.58
CA ILE A 68 -7.30 -0.26 20.11
C ILE A 68 -7.74 -1.00 21.37
N HIS A 69 -7.74 -0.32 22.52
CA HIS A 69 -8.01 -0.93 23.83
C HIS A 69 -7.19 -2.23 24.08
N LYS A 70 -5.88 -2.17 23.81
CA LYS A 70 -4.92 -3.29 23.91
C LYS A 70 -5.14 -4.44 22.90
N ILE A 71 -6.11 -4.32 21.98
CA ILE A 71 -6.39 -5.31 20.95
C ILE A 71 -5.69 -4.89 19.64
N PRO A 72 -4.89 -5.76 19.00
CA PRO A 72 -4.12 -5.38 17.81
C PRO A 72 -5.03 -5.06 16.62
N VAL A 73 -4.71 -3.99 15.89
CA VAL A 73 -5.36 -3.66 14.62
C VAL A 73 -4.82 -4.58 13.55
N LYS A 74 -5.68 -5.45 13.01
CA LYS A 74 -5.28 -6.41 11.97
C LYS A 74 -5.86 -6.10 10.60
N LYS A 75 -6.99 -5.40 10.53
CA LYS A 75 -7.72 -5.22 9.28
C LYS A 75 -8.12 -3.77 9.04
N ILE A 76 -7.97 -3.36 7.79
CA ILE A 76 -8.60 -2.18 7.21
C ILE A 76 -9.77 -2.67 6.36
N GLU A 77 -10.98 -2.22 6.67
CA GLU A 77 -12.18 -2.66 5.97
C GLU A 77 -12.32 -2.08 4.57
N ARG A 78 -13.32 -2.60 3.84
CA ARG A 78 -13.69 -2.10 2.51
C ARG A 78 -13.99 -0.61 2.61
N SER A 79 -13.43 0.17 1.68
CA SER A 79 -13.68 1.62 1.57
C SER A 79 -13.34 2.46 2.81
N ALA A 80 -12.54 1.96 3.75
CA ALA A 80 -12.28 2.67 5.01
C ALA A 80 -11.66 4.08 4.83
N PHE A 81 -10.92 4.31 3.74
CA PHE A 81 -10.33 5.60 3.36
C PHE A 81 -10.89 6.12 2.01
N PHE A 82 -12.12 5.76 1.66
CA PHE A 82 -12.72 6.20 0.40
C PHE A 82 -12.76 7.73 0.30
N ARG A 83 -12.19 8.29 -0.78
CA ARG A 83 -12.12 9.73 -1.04
C ARG A 83 -11.41 10.55 0.06
N CYS A 84 -10.45 9.97 0.78
CA CYS A 84 -9.59 10.75 1.70
C CYS A 84 -8.63 11.63 0.89
N SER A 85 -9.13 12.77 0.40
CA SER A 85 -8.45 13.64 -0.55
C SER A 85 -7.37 14.51 0.06
N ALA A 86 -7.29 14.69 1.39
CA ALA A 86 -6.17 15.40 2.01
C ALA A 86 -4.96 14.50 2.31
N MET A 87 -5.18 13.19 2.43
CA MET A 87 -4.15 12.24 2.88
C MET A 87 -3.06 12.09 1.82
N THR A 88 -1.84 12.47 2.17
CA THR A 88 -0.63 12.31 1.34
C THR A 88 0.17 11.08 1.74
N GLN A 89 0.09 10.69 3.01
CA GLN A 89 0.84 9.56 3.57
C GLN A 89 0.02 8.82 4.62
N ILE A 90 0.14 7.49 4.60
CA ILE A 90 -0.38 6.59 5.63
C ILE A 90 0.74 5.70 6.17
N ILE A 91 0.77 5.52 7.49
CA ILE A 91 1.68 4.63 8.20
C ILE A 91 0.87 3.51 8.84
N PHE A 92 1.19 2.27 8.48
CA PHE A 92 0.57 1.09 9.06
C PHE A 92 1.46 0.48 10.16
N PRO A 93 0.86 -0.11 11.20
CA PRO A 93 1.59 -1.01 12.08
C PRO A 93 1.81 -2.37 11.39
N ASP A 94 2.84 -3.09 11.83
CA ASP A 94 3.17 -4.44 11.36
C ASP A 94 2.05 -5.47 11.58
N THR A 95 1.08 -5.17 12.44
CA THR A 95 -0.04 -6.05 12.77
C THR A 95 -1.10 -6.13 11.67
N VAL A 96 -1.13 -5.17 10.74
CA VAL A 96 -2.12 -5.16 9.65
C VAL A 96 -1.79 -6.26 8.64
N ASN A 97 -2.73 -7.18 8.45
CA ASN A 97 -2.61 -8.30 7.50
C ASN A 97 -3.72 -8.31 6.44
N HIS A 98 -4.63 -7.34 6.47
CA HIS A 98 -5.75 -7.26 5.55
C HIS A 98 -6.09 -5.81 5.22
N ILE A 99 -6.15 -5.51 3.92
CA ILE A 99 -6.68 -4.26 3.37
C ILE A 99 -7.86 -4.60 2.46
N GLY A 100 -9.03 -4.04 2.76
CA GLY A 100 -10.28 -4.28 2.05
C GLY A 100 -10.30 -3.72 0.63
N SER A 101 -11.23 -4.20 -0.19
CA SER A 101 -11.46 -3.64 -1.54
C SER A 101 -11.80 -2.15 -1.45
N SER A 102 -11.37 -1.38 -2.44
CA SER A 102 -11.58 0.07 -2.49
C SER A 102 -11.11 0.86 -1.26
N ALA A 103 -10.27 0.28 -0.39
CA ALA A 103 -9.89 0.91 0.88
C ALA A 103 -9.37 2.33 0.70
N PHE A 104 -8.57 2.60 -0.34
CA PHE A 104 -7.97 3.91 -0.66
C PHE A 104 -8.50 4.51 -1.97
N ASN A 105 -9.65 4.03 -2.47
CA ASN A 105 -10.20 4.50 -3.74
C ASN A 105 -10.46 6.02 -3.69
N ARG A 106 -9.94 6.73 -4.70
CA ARG A 106 -9.97 8.20 -4.84
C ARG A 106 -9.24 8.97 -3.72
N CYS A 107 -8.24 8.38 -3.07
CA CYS A 107 -7.28 9.16 -2.25
C CYS A 107 -6.34 9.95 -3.16
N SER A 108 -6.83 11.06 -3.73
CA SER A 108 -6.17 11.76 -4.84
C SER A 108 -4.81 12.37 -4.49
N GLN A 109 -4.55 12.69 -3.21
CA GLN A 109 -3.28 13.26 -2.76
C GLN A 109 -2.29 12.21 -2.25
N LEU A 110 -2.69 10.94 -2.12
CA LEU A 110 -1.80 9.88 -1.63
C LEU A 110 -0.67 9.69 -2.63
N SER A 111 0.55 10.00 -2.21
CA SER A 111 1.73 9.99 -3.10
C SER A 111 2.60 8.76 -2.91
N LYS A 112 2.63 8.22 -1.69
CA LYS A 112 3.43 7.05 -1.32
C LYS A 112 2.64 6.09 -0.46
N ILE A 113 2.82 4.79 -0.70
CA ILE A 113 2.34 3.75 0.20
C ILE A 113 3.33 2.60 0.35
N ILE A 114 3.48 2.13 1.60
CA ILE A 114 4.20 0.91 1.94
C ILE A 114 3.15 -0.09 2.44
N ILE A 115 2.99 -1.19 1.70
CA ILE A 115 2.04 -2.24 2.03
C ILE A 115 2.60 -3.09 3.18
N PRO A 116 1.83 -3.34 4.26
CA PRO A 116 2.29 -4.15 5.39
C PRO A 116 2.74 -5.55 4.98
N LYS A 117 3.80 -6.05 5.63
CA LYS A 117 4.44 -7.34 5.29
C LYS A 117 3.48 -8.53 5.29
N GLU A 118 2.46 -8.54 6.14
CA GLU A 118 1.51 -9.66 6.25
C GLU A 118 0.36 -9.60 5.21
N VAL A 119 0.27 -8.52 4.42
CA VAL A 119 -0.74 -8.40 3.36
C VAL A 119 -0.33 -9.24 2.15
N SER A 120 -1.21 -10.16 1.76
CA SER A 120 -0.97 -11.13 0.69
C SER A 120 -1.78 -10.89 -0.60
N ILE A 121 -2.77 -9.98 -0.56
CA ILE A 121 -3.62 -9.66 -1.70
C ILE A 121 -3.81 -8.15 -1.77
N ILE A 122 -3.54 -7.54 -2.92
CA ILE A 122 -4.03 -6.20 -3.24
C ILE A 122 -5.43 -6.36 -3.82
N ARG A 123 -6.45 -5.94 -3.07
CA ARG A 123 -7.87 -6.19 -3.41
C ARG A 123 -8.36 -5.28 -4.53
N ALA A 124 -9.55 -5.62 -5.03
CA ALA A 124 -10.17 -4.92 -6.14
C ALA A 124 -10.29 -3.43 -5.83
N SER A 125 -9.89 -2.58 -6.79
CA SER A 125 -9.97 -1.13 -6.71
C SER A 125 -9.27 -0.48 -5.51
N THR A 126 -8.35 -1.17 -4.82
CA THR A 126 -7.76 -0.68 -3.54
C THR A 126 -7.21 0.74 -3.67
N PHE A 127 -6.49 1.05 -4.75
CA PHE A 127 -5.90 2.35 -5.05
C PHE A 127 -6.51 3.00 -6.31
N PHE A 128 -7.71 2.60 -6.71
CA PHE A 128 -8.39 3.15 -7.89
C PHE A 128 -8.43 4.68 -7.82
N ARG A 129 -7.95 5.37 -8.86
CA ARG A 129 -7.86 6.84 -8.94
C ARG A 129 -7.07 7.51 -7.80
N CYS A 130 -6.05 6.85 -7.26
CA CYS A 130 -5.00 7.54 -6.48
C CYS A 130 -4.05 8.27 -7.44
N VAL A 131 -4.52 9.36 -8.04
CA VAL A 131 -3.88 10.00 -9.20
C VAL A 131 -2.44 10.48 -8.94
N ASN A 132 -2.11 10.87 -7.70
CA ASN A 132 -0.77 11.30 -7.32
C ASN A 132 0.15 10.18 -6.81
N LEU A 133 -0.33 8.94 -6.75
CA LEU A 133 0.43 7.80 -6.24
C LEU A 133 1.60 7.51 -7.18
N ASN A 134 2.82 7.77 -6.70
CA ASN A 134 4.06 7.63 -7.49
C ASN A 134 5.03 6.61 -6.90
N SER A 135 4.85 6.23 -5.63
CA SER A 135 5.73 5.28 -4.94
C SER A 135 4.90 4.21 -4.23
N VAL A 136 5.02 2.97 -4.68
CA VAL A 136 4.33 1.81 -4.09
C VAL A 136 5.37 0.75 -3.73
N GLN A 137 5.45 0.43 -2.45
CA GLN A 137 6.23 -0.72 -1.98
C GLN A 137 5.26 -1.84 -1.61
N LEU A 138 5.19 -2.88 -2.45
CA LEU A 138 4.40 -4.07 -2.19
C LEU A 138 5.09 -4.97 -1.15
N SER A 139 4.29 -5.73 -0.40
CA SER A 139 4.82 -6.78 0.46
C SER A 139 5.32 -7.97 -0.37
N GLU A 140 6.42 -8.60 0.06
CA GLU A 140 6.94 -9.83 -0.53
C GLU A 140 5.95 -11.02 -0.48
N ASN A 141 4.91 -10.92 0.37
CA ASN A 141 3.87 -11.92 0.51
C ASN A 141 2.70 -11.75 -0.46
N VAL A 142 2.66 -10.68 -1.24
CA VAL A 142 1.61 -10.47 -2.23
C VAL A 142 1.68 -11.57 -3.29
N TYR A 143 0.59 -12.33 -3.45
CA TYR A 143 0.45 -13.35 -4.49
C TYR A 143 -0.60 -13.00 -5.55
N SER A 144 -1.47 -12.01 -5.28
CA SER A 144 -2.53 -11.60 -6.20
C SER A 144 -2.78 -10.09 -6.16
N ILE A 145 -2.87 -9.50 -7.35
CA ILE A 145 -3.28 -8.10 -7.58
C ILE A 145 -4.61 -8.13 -8.33
N ARG A 146 -5.67 -7.66 -7.68
CA ARG A 146 -7.04 -7.80 -8.17
C ARG A 146 -7.47 -6.66 -9.10
N GLU A 147 -8.66 -6.81 -9.64
CA GLU A 147 -9.24 -5.95 -10.68
C GLU A 147 -9.18 -4.47 -10.28
N TYR A 148 -8.74 -3.61 -11.21
CA TYR A 148 -8.60 -2.16 -11.00
C TYR A 148 -7.72 -1.71 -9.81
N ALA A 149 -6.90 -2.59 -9.22
CA ALA A 149 -6.17 -2.32 -7.98
C ALA A 149 -5.41 -0.97 -8.00
N PHE A 150 -4.76 -0.64 -9.11
CA PHE A 150 -4.01 0.60 -9.34
C PHE A 150 -4.53 1.38 -10.54
N SER A 151 -5.73 1.08 -11.05
CA SER A 151 -6.26 1.76 -12.23
C SER A 151 -6.39 3.26 -11.99
N HIS A 152 -6.01 4.06 -12.99
CA HIS A 152 -5.90 5.52 -12.95
C HIS A 152 -4.90 6.09 -11.91
N CYS A 153 -3.86 5.34 -11.53
CA CYS A 153 -2.71 5.91 -10.81
C CYS A 153 -1.82 6.67 -11.81
N HIS A 154 -2.26 7.85 -12.22
CA HIS A 154 -1.68 8.59 -13.35
C HIS A 154 -0.20 8.94 -13.17
N ASN A 155 0.29 9.09 -11.94
CA ASN A 155 1.68 9.45 -11.64
C ASN A 155 2.57 8.26 -11.25
N LEU A 156 2.05 7.03 -11.33
CA LEU A 156 2.85 5.84 -11.04
C LEU A 156 3.84 5.62 -12.19
N LYS A 157 5.14 5.81 -11.94
CA LYS A 157 6.19 5.67 -12.97
C LYS A 157 6.79 4.28 -13.04
N GLU A 158 7.02 3.70 -11.87
CA GLU A 158 7.49 2.33 -11.76
C GLU A 158 6.76 1.57 -10.66
N ILE A 159 6.73 0.25 -10.80
CA ILE A 159 6.34 -0.65 -9.73
C ILE A 159 7.14 -1.94 -9.80
N THR A 160 7.56 -2.43 -8.64
CA THR A 160 8.16 -3.76 -8.48
C THR A 160 7.11 -4.76 -8.01
N ILE A 161 6.90 -5.80 -8.80
CA ILE A 161 5.99 -6.92 -8.54
C ILE A 161 6.77 -8.05 -7.83
N PRO A 162 6.41 -8.41 -6.58
CA PRO A 162 7.08 -9.45 -5.81
C PRO A 162 7.07 -10.83 -6.46
N SER A 163 8.02 -11.68 -6.05
CA SER A 163 8.25 -12.99 -6.67
C SER A 163 7.12 -13.99 -6.52
N LYS A 164 6.24 -13.81 -5.52
CA LYS A 164 5.09 -14.68 -5.25
C LYS A 164 3.85 -14.34 -6.07
N VAL A 165 3.84 -13.25 -6.83
CA VAL A 165 2.67 -12.84 -7.62
C VAL A 165 2.43 -13.82 -8.76
N THR A 166 1.29 -14.51 -8.72
CA THR A 166 0.88 -15.48 -9.75
C THR A 166 -0.35 -15.04 -10.54
N SER A 167 -1.13 -14.07 -10.03
CA SER A 167 -2.29 -13.50 -10.73
C SER A 167 -2.31 -11.97 -10.66
N ILE A 168 -2.51 -11.35 -11.83
CA ILE A 168 -2.80 -9.94 -12.00
C ILE A 168 -4.07 -9.85 -12.85
N GLU A 169 -5.16 -9.35 -12.25
CA GLU A 169 -6.50 -9.38 -12.84
C GLU A 169 -6.75 -8.18 -13.78
N ASN A 170 -7.93 -8.16 -14.41
CA ASN A 170 -8.31 -7.19 -15.43
C ASN A 170 -8.09 -5.75 -14.95
N ASN A 171 -7.51 -4.93 -15.82
CA ASN A 171 -7.35 -3.49 -15.60
C ASN A 171 -6.58 -3.12 -14.31
N ALA A 172 -5.80 -4.04 -13.73
CA ALA A 172 -5.08 -3.78 -12.49
C ALA A 172 -4.22 -2.52 -12.56
N PHE A 173 -3.65 -2.22 -13.73
CA PHE A 173 -2.84 -1.04 -14.02
C PHE A 173 -3.38 -0.26 -15.23
N SER A 174 -4.69 -0.25 -15.46
CA SER A 174 -5.25 0.52 -16.58
C SER A 174 -5.11 2.03 -16.35
N GLU A 175 -4.91 2.78 -17.42
CA GLU A 175 -4.79 4.25 -17.40
C GLU A 175 -3.71 4.79 -16.43
N CYS A 176 -2.70 3.98 -16.08
CA CYS A 176 -1.46 4.43 -15.45
C CYS A 176 -0.54 5.07 -16.50
N ARG A 177 -0.91 6.27 -16.96
CA ARG A 177 -0.34 6.92 -18.15
C ARG A 177 1.17 7.20 -18.10
N THR A 178 1.74 7.36 -16.91
CA THR A 178 3.20 7.55 -16.75
C THR A 178 3.94 6.26 -16.42
N LEU A 179 3.26 5.10 -16.41
CA LEU A 179 3.89 3.84 -16.03
C LEU A 179 4.82 3.37 -17.14
N GLU A 180 6.11 3.64 -16.94
CA GLU A 180 7.18 3.35 -17.89
C GLU A 180 7.81 1.97 -17.62
N ARG A 181 7.84 1.54 -16.34
CA ARG A 181 8.63 0.38 -15.91
C ARG A 181 7.88 -0.50 -14.91
N VAL A 182 7.71 -1.78 -15.25
CA VAL A 182 7.20 -2.79 -14.31
C VAL A 182 8.26 -3.87 -14.13
N VAL A 183 8.76 -4.03 -12.92
CA VAL A 183 9.83 -4.99 -12.59
C VAL A 183 9.22 -6.20 -11.91
N PHE A 184 9.35 -7.39 -12.48
CA PHE A 184 8.95 -8.65 -11.86
C PHE A 184 10.14 -9.35 -11.23
N LEU A 185 10.00 -9.69 -9.95
CA LEU A 185 10.99 -10.48 -9.20
C LEU A 185 10.75 -12.00 -9.31
N GLY A 186 9.64 -12.41 -9.94
CA GLY A 186 9.21 -13.81 -10.06
C GLY A 186 9.08 -14.28 -11.51
N ASN A 187 8.52 -15.48 -11.67
CA ASN A 187 8.12 -16.01 -12.97
C ASN A 187 6.96 -15.19 -13.55
N ALA A 188 6.75 -15.31 -14.86
CA ALA A 188 5.63 -14.66 -15.52
C ALA A 188 4.30 -15.11 -14.88
N PRO A 189 3.46 -14.20 -14.37
CA PRO A 189 2.11 -14.53 -13.93
C PRO A 189 1.24 -14.97 -15.11
N LYS A 190 0.07 -15.53 -14.81
CA LYS A 190 -0.95 -15.84 -15.83
C LYS A 190 -1.22 -14.58 -16.67
N GLU A 191 -1.09 -14.71 -17.98
CA GLU A 191 -1.29 -13.61 -18.92
C GLU A 191 -2.76 -13.18 -18.95
N ASN A 192 -2.97 -11.86 -18.94
CA ASN A 192 -4.27 -11.22 -19.04
C ASN A 192 -4.12 -9.92 -19.86
N PRO A 193 -4.64 -9.88 -21.10
CA PRO A 193 -4.44 -8.73 -22.01
C PRO A 193 -4.93 -7.39 -21.45
N GLU A 194 -5.88 -7.40 -20.52
CA GLU A 194 -6.49 -6.17 -19.97
C GLU A 194 -5.67 -5.52 -18.85
N VAL A 195 -4.57 -6.13 -18.39
CA VAL A 195 -3.80 -5.62 -17.24
C VAL A 195 -3.36 -4.17 -17.42
N PHE A 196 -2.95 -3.78 -18.63
CA PHE A 196 -2.38 -2.47 -18.96
C PHE A 196 -3.20 -1.69 -19.99
N GLN A 197 -4.54 -1.83 -20.00
CA GLN A 197 -5.38 -1.03 -20.91
C GLN A 197 -5.08 0.47 -20.74
N GLY A 198 -4.67 1.17 -21.80
CA GLY A 198 -4.30 2.59 -21.73
C GLY A 198 -2.99 2.88 -20.98
N SER A 199 -2.09 1.90 -20.83
CA SER A 199 -0.76 2.06 -20.22
C SER A 199 0.28 1.27 -21.00
N GLU A 200 1.47 1.80 -21.22
CA GLU A 200 2.47 1.20 -22.11
C GLU A 200 3.84 0.98 -21.45
N PRO A 201 3.92 0.25 -20.32
CA PRO A 201 5.20 0.01 -19.67
C PRO A 201 6.07 -0.97 -20.46
N ILE A 202 7.38 -0.89 -20.21
CA ILE A 202 8.31 -1.98 -20.47
C ILE A 202 8.33 -2.88 -19.25
N ILE A 203 8.20 -4.19 -19.49
CA ILE A 203 8.28 -5.22 -18.46
C ILE A 203 9.75 -5.63 -18.30
N TYR A 204 10.23 -5.65 -17.07
CA TYR A 204 11.58 -6.08 -16.72
C TYR A 204 11.50 -7.32 -15.85
N ARG A 205 12.35 -8.30 -16.14
CA ARG A 205 12.41 -9.57 -15.39
C ARG A 205 13.84 -10.00 -15.10
N SER A 206 14.02 -10.84 -14.09
CA SER A 206 15.31 -11.47 -13.81
C SER A 206 15.66 -12.52 -14.87
N GLU A 207 16.95 -12.65 -15.20
CA GLU A 207 17.46 -13.68 -16.13
C GLU A 207 17.00 -15.11 -15.75
N LYS A 208 16.93 -15.39 -14.46
CA LYS A 208 16.57 -16.72 -13.90
C LYS A 208 15.06 -17.00 -13.90
N SER A 209 14.22 -16.00 -14.15
CA SER A 209 12.77 -16.18 -14.12
C SER A 209 12.24 -16.85 -15.39
N LYS A 210 11.20 -17.67 -15.24
CA LYS A 210 10.63 -18.54 -16.28
C LYS A 210 9.25 -18.04 -16.74
N GLY A 211 8.81 -18.52 -17.90
CA GLY A 211 7.45 -18.28 -18.45
C GLY A 211 7.29 -16.98 -19.25
N TRP A 212 8.37 -16.22 -19.45
CA TRP A 212 8.35 -14.97 -20.21
C TRP A 212 8.46 -15.22 -21.72
N LYS A 213 7.62 -14.55 -22.51
CA LYS A 213 7.79 -14.40 -23.96
C LYS A 213 8.46 -13.05 -24.25
N GLU A 214 8.66 -12.71 -25.53
CA GLU A 214 9.14 -11.40 -25.96
C GLU A 214 8.21 -10.25 -25.52
N THR A 215 6.92 -10.56 -25.39
CA THR A 215 5.90 -9.68 -24.82
C THR A 215 5.14 -10.36 -23.70
N TRP A 216 4.57 -9.59 -22.78
CA TRP A 216 3.66 -10.08 -21.75
C TRP A 216 2.51 -9.09 -21.60
N CYS A 217 1.27 -9.55 -21.78
CA CYS A 217 0.07 -8.69 -21.84
C CYS A 217 0.21 -7.57 -22.90
N GLY A 218 0.83 -7.89 -24.04
CA GLY A 218 1.06 -6.94 -25.13
C GLY A 218 2.12 -5.86 -24.84
N ARG A 219 2.97 -6.06 -23.84
CA ARG A 219 4.06 -5.13 -23.47
C ARG A 219 5.44 -5.75 -23.70
N PRO A 220 6.44 -5.01 -24.20
CA PRO A 220 7.79 -5.53 -24.40
C PRO A 220 8.40 -6.05 -23.09
N VAL A 221 9.06 -7.20 -23.14
CA VAL A 221 9.76 -7.80 -21.99
C VAL A 221 11.27 -7.69 -22.21
N LYS A 222 11.97 -7.15 -21.20
CA LYS A 222 13.44 -7.03 -21.16
C LYS A 222 14.00 -7.76 -19.95
N ILE A 223 15.23 -8.25 -20.09
CA ILE A 223 16.01 -8.69 -18.94
C ILE A 223 16.50 -7.45 -18.19
N ILE A 224 16.49 -7.50 -16.87
CA ILE A 224 17.23 -6.53 -16.06
C ILE A 224 18.71 -6.75 -16.37
N ASN A 225 19.24 -6.04 -17.36
CA ASN A 225 20.68 -6.01 -17.59
C ASN A 225 21.30 -5.44 -16.32
N GLY A 226 22.15 -6.23 -15.66
CA GLY A 226 22.93 -5.72 -14.54
C GLY A 226 23.77 -4.55 -15.03
N SER A 227 23.33 -3.33 -14.78
CA SER A 227 24.24 -2.20 -14.73
C SER A 227 25.04 -2.37 -13.43
N SER A 228 26.25 -2.88 -13.61
CA SER A 228 27.42 -2.77 -12.73
C SER A 228 27.48 -3.71 -11.52
N SER A 229 28.53 -4.53 -11.54
CA SER A 229 29.41 -4.88 -10.42
C SER A 229 29.29 -4.00 -9.18
#